data_AF-A0A4D4JRZ5-F1
#
_entry.id   AF-A0A4D4JRZ5-F1
#
_cell.length_a   1.000
_cell.length_b   1.000
_cell.length_c   1.000
_cell.angle_alpha   90.00
_cell.angle_beta   90.00
_cell.angle_gamma   90.00
#
_symmetry.space_group_name_H-M   'P 1'
#
loop_
_entity.id
_entity.type
_entity.pdbx_description
1 polymer ?
#
loop_
_entity_poly.entity_id
_entity_poly.type
_entity_poly.pdbx_seq_one_letter_code
_entity_poly.pdbx_strand_id
1 'polypeptide(L)'
;MTQFRKKPVVITAINFAQLVAHGIASGGNVVNGMPWSFTYAGHAITHENDDCYLIPTLEGTMKMGRDDMLITGVKGEIYPCKRDIFEATYDPAPTALPVVDPGPDSLEREIQAKADKGPRVMPAALQAEIVSEHYFTAKQGCIGALGDAYELLGKTLDNPLGLLTFCVLILRNGFTVHGVSACASPENYNKEIGERIARENAEREIWPLLGFRLRDELARPVLTDADAAADLAGTPRPDHPTAEAADFLASVKACNLAGEGPCEACQ
;
A
#
# COMPACT_ATOMS: atom_id res chain seq x y z
N MET A 1 -28.25 24.35 -6.34
CA MET A 1 -27.00 25.03 -5.93
C MET A 1 -25.85 24.08 -6.18
N THR A 2 -24.79 24.52 -6.83
CA THR A 2 -23.64 23.67 -7.13
C THR A 2 -22.70 23.67 -5.93
N GLN A 3 -22.41 22.50 -5.38
CA GLN A 3 -21.49 22.35 -4.26
C GLN A 3 -20.12 21.93 -4.78
N PHE A 4 -19.06 22.51 -4.21
CA PHE A 4 -17.68 22.19 -4.52
C PHE A 4 -16.94 21.87 -3.22
N ARG A 5 -16.05 20.87 -3.26
CA ARG A 5 -15.16 20.52 -2.14
C ARG A 5 -13.76 21.07 -2.37
N LYS A 6 -13.04 21.42 -1.29
CA LYS A 6 -11.62 21.79 -1.37
C LYS A 6 -10.80 20.58 -1.86
N LYS A 7 -9.73 20.83 -2.63
CA LYS A 7 -8.75 19.80 -2.98
C LYS A 7 -7.98 19.38 -1.71
N PRO A 8 -7.59 18.10 -1.56
CA PRO A 8 -6.75 17.68 -0.45
C PRO A 8 -5.39 18.37 -0.58
N VAL A 9 -4.98 19.12 0.44
CA VAL A 9 -3.74 19.89 0.47
C VAL A 9 -3.06 19.62 1.81
N VAL A 10 -1.77 19.26 1.75
CA VAL A 10 -0.91 19.17 2.92
C VAL A 10 -0.29 20.54 3.18
N ILE A 11 -0.31 20.98 4.43
CA ILE A 11 0.29 22.24 4.89
C ILE A 11 1.41 21.95 5.88
N THR A 12 2.30 22.91 6.06
CA THR A 12 3.31 22.87 7.13
C THR A 12 2.91 23.88 8.19
N ALA A 13 2.98 23.48 9.47
CA ALA A 13 2.76 24.38 10.57
C ALA A 13 3.79 24.16 11.68
N ILE A 14 4.18 25.24 12.35
CA ILE A 14 5.07 25.20 13.51
C ILE A 14 4.45 25.95 14.68
N ASN A 15 4.73 25.50 15.89
CA ASN A 15 4.32 26.22 17.10
C ASN A 15 5.33 27.35 17.44
N PHE A 16 4.97 28.17 18.42
CA PHE A 16 5.79 29.30 18.84
C PHE A 16 7.22 28.89 19.27
N ALA A 17 7.37 27.81 20.04
CA ALA A 17 8.67 27.34 20.51
C ALA A 17 9.58 26.87 19.35
N GLN A 18 8.98 26.20 18.36
CA GLN A 18 9.69 25.80 17.13
C GLN A 18 10.12 27.01 16.31
N LEU A 19 9.29 28.06 16.24
CA LEU A 19 9.64 29.30 15.56
C LEU A 19 10.81 30.03 16.25
N VAL A 20 10.80 30.09 17.59
CA VAL A 20 11.93 30.62 18.39
C VAL A 20 13.20 29.82 18.10
N ALA A 21 13.12 28.48 18.16
CA ALA A 21 14.26 27.61 17.88
C ALA A 21 14.82 27.81 16.46
N HIS A 22 13.94 27.96 15.46
CA HIS A 22 14.33 28.30 14.10
C HIS A 22 15.07 29.64 14.04
N GLY A 23 14.56 30.69 14.68
CA GLY A 23 15.21 32.00 14.67
C GLY A 23 16.58 32.01 15.37
N ILE A 24 16.74 31.23 16.45
CA ILE A 24 18.04 31.03 17.12
C ILE A 24 19.01 30.32 16.16
N ALA A 25 18.58 29.23 15.54
CA ALA A 25 19.40 28.46 14.60
C ALA A 25 19.77 29.28 13.34
N SER A 26 18.92 30.25 12.97
CA SER A 26 19.14 31.17 11.85
C SER A 26 20.15 32.29 12.17
N GLY A 27 20.68 32.35 13.39
CA GLY A 27 21.63 33.37 13.83
C GLY A 27 20.99 34.71 14.22
N GLY A 28 19.69 34.73 14.55
CA GLY A 28 19.03 35.93 15.06
C GLY A 28 19.64 36.40 16.39
N ASN A 29 19.72 37.72 16.59
CA ASN A 29 20.20 38.28 17.86
C ASN A 29 19.23 37.92 18.98
N VAL A 30 19.70 37.16 19.98
CA VAL A 30 18.85 36.60 21.04
C VAL A 30 18.87 37.49 22.27
N VAL A 31 17.68 37.91 22.72
CA VAL A 31 17.45 38.63 23.97
C VAL A 31 16.39 37.87 24.75
N ASN A 32 16.62 37.59 26.05
CA ASN A 32 15.70 36.80 26.89
C ASN A 32 15.31 35.43 26.30
N GLY A 33 16.22 34.79 25.55
CA GLY A 33 15.96 33.51 24.90
C GLY A 33 15.11 33.60 23.63
N MET A 34 14.81 34.81 23.15
CA MET A 34 14.06 35.04 21.93
C MET A 34 14.86 35.83 20.88
N PRO A 35 14.91 35.36 19.62
CA PRO A 35 15.53 36.10 18.54
C PRO A 35 14.69 37.34 18.18
N TRP A 36 15.34 38.49 18.08
CA TRP A 36 14.70 39.79 17.85
C TRP A 36 14.17 39.97 16.42
N SER A 37 14.91 39.46 15.44
CA SER A 37 14.54 39.48 14.02
C SER A 37 15.25 38.36 13.28
N PHE A 38 14.53 37.67 12.40
CA PHE A 38 15.04 36.56 11.59
C PHE A 38 14.09 36.28 10.42
N THR A 39 14.52 35.42 9.49
CA THR A 39 13.71 35.03 8.33
C THR A 39 13.14 33.63 8.51
N TYR A 40 11.84 33.47 8.25
CA TYR A 40 11.15 32.18 8.19
C TYR A 40 10.31 32.09 6.91
N ALA A 41 10.47 31.01 6.15
CA ALA A 41 9.78 30.80 4.87
C ALA A 41 9.84 31.99 3.88
N GLY A 42 10.94 32.76 3.90
CA GLY A 42 11.11 33.96 3.07
C GLY A 42 10.52 35.25 3.63
N HIS A 43 9.93 35.22 4.82
CA HIS A 43 9.30 36.35 5.49
C HIS A 43 10.11 36.83 6.69
N ALA A 44 10.18 38.15 6.89
CA ALA A 44 10.83 38.75 8.03
C ALA A 44 9.93 38.66 9.27
N ILE A 45 10.38 37.93 10.28
CA ILE A 45 9.69 37.79 11.57
C ILE A 45 10.34 38.75 12.55
N THR A 46 9.52 39.57 13.21
CA THR A 46 10.01 40.59 14.15
C THR A 46 9.40 40.40 15.53
N HIS A 47 10.24 40.52 16.55
CA HIS A 47 9.85 40.44 17.94
C HIS A 47 9.07 41.69 18.36
N GLU A 48 7.88 41.51 18.93
CA GLU A 48 7.09 42.58 19.55
C GLU A 48 7.38 42.64 21.06
N ASN A 49 7.33 41.48 21.71
CA ASN A 49 7.58 41.28 23.14
C ASN A 49 7.86 39.80 23.43
N ASP A 50 8.22 39.50 24.68
CA ASP A 50 8.64 38.18 25.15
C ASP A 50 7.58 37.07 24.99
N ASP A 51 6.37 37.37 24.51
CA ASP A 51 5.31 36.41 24.23
C ASP A 51 4.72 36.53 22.80
N CYS A 52 5.29 37.38 21.94
CA CYS A 52 4.65 37.73 20.66
C CYS A 52 5.65 38.05 19.53
N TYR A 53 5.38 37.46 18.37
CA TYR A 53 5.99 37.84 17.09
C TYR A 53 4.99 38.55 16.18
N LEU A 54 5.51 39.47 15.36
CA LEU A 54 4.81 40.06 14.23
C LEU A 54 5.10 39.25 12.97
N ILE A 55 4.03 38.81 12.32
CA ILE A 55 4.03 37.96 11.14
C ILE A 55 3.47 38.78 9.96
N PRO A 56 4.23 39.01 8.89
CA PRO A 56 3.70 39.64 7.69
C PRO A 56 2.84 38.62 6.91
N THR A 57 1.54 38.89 6.81
CA THR A 57 0.60 38.06 6.05
C THR A 57 0.05 38.84 4.85
N LEU A 58 -0.76 38.20 4.00
CA LEU A 58 -1.42 38.85 2.87
C LEU A 58 -2.45 39.90 3.30
N GLU A 59 -2.94 39.82 4.53
CA GLU A 59 -3.96 40.72 5.09
C GLU A 59 -3.35 41.86 5.93
N GLY A 60 -2.02 41.88 6.05
CA GLY A 60 -1.27 42.82 6.87
C GLY A 60 -0.42 42.11 7.92
N THR A 61 0.14 42.89 8.84
CA THR A 61 0.95 42.32 9.93
C THR A 61 0.05 41.78 11.04
N MET A 62 0.17 40.50 11.34
CA MET A 62 -0.59 39.80 12.37
C MET A 62 0.29 39.42 13.56
N LYS A 63 -0.31 39.29 14.75
CA LYS A 63 0.39 38.85 15.96
C LYS A 63 0.30 37.32 16.10
N MET A 64 1.42 36.70 16.44
CA MET A 64 1.50 35.29 16.83
C MET A 64 1.97 35.20 18.29
N GLY A 65 1.13 34.66 19.16
CA GLY A 65 1.44 34.36 20.54
C GLY A 65 1.85 32.89 20.78
N ARG A 66 2.14 32.56 22.04
CA ARG A 66 2.60 31.20 22.44
C ARG A 66 1.61 30.07 22.16
N ASP A 67 0.32 30.38 22.15
CA ASP A 67 -0.77 29.44 21.89
C ASP A 67 -1.27 29.44 20.44
N ASP A 68 -0.48 30.05 19.55
CA ASP A 68 -0.76 30.04 18.11
C ASP A 68 0.14 29.04 17.38
N MET A 69 -0.37 28.59 16.24
CA MET A 69 0.33 27.84 15.21
C MET A 69 0.61 28.78 14.03
N LEU A 70 1.83 28.76 13.50
CA LEU A 70 2.17 29.48 12.27
C LEU A 70 2.05 28.51 11.09
N ILE A 71 1.07 28.75 10.22
CA ILE A 71 0.82 27.92 9.04
C ILE A 71 1.56 28.52 7.83
N THR A 72 2.19 27.65 7.03
CA THR A 72 2.72 27.97 5.71
C THR A 72 1.79 27.40 4.63
N GLY A 73 1.21 28.29 3.83
CA GLY A 73 0.31 27.94 2.73
C GLY A 73 1.03 27.55 1.44
N VAL A 74 0.25 27.18 0.42
CA VAL A 74 0.76 26.54 -0.81
C VAL A 74 1.57 27.47 -1.71
N LYS A 75 1.42 28.80 -1.58
CA LYS A 75 2.22 29.79 -2.31
C LYS A 75 3.33 30.38 -1.44
N GLY A 76 3.62 29.76 -0.28
CA GLY A 76 4.62 30.23 0.68
C GLY A 76 4.14 31.40 1.55
N GLU A 77 2.86 31.76 1.51
CA GLU A 77 2.26 32.69 2.45
C GLU A 77 2.26 32.12 3.88
N ILE A 78 2.43 32.96 4.88
CA ILE A 78 2.37 32.55 6.28
C ILE A 78 1.28 33.31 7.03
N TYR A 79 0.64 32.66 7.99
CA TYR A 79 -0.34 33.29 8.87
C TYR A 79 -0.48 32.54 10.20
N PRO A 80 -0.70 33.27 11.31
CA PRO A 80 -0.99 32.65 12.60
C PRO A 80 -2.42 32.10 12.64
N CYS A 81 -2.61 30.99 13.35
CA CYS A 81 -3.88 30.34 13.61
C CYS A 81 -3.92 29.94 15.09
N LYS A 82 -5.06 30.09 15.76
CA LYS A 82 -5.21 29.65 17.15
C LYS A 82 -5.06 28.13 17.22
N ARG A 83 -4.33 27.62 18.21
CA ARG A 83 -4.01 26.18 18.31
C ARG A 83 -5.26 25.31 18.39
N ASP A 84 -6.28 25.73 19.13
CA ASP A 84 -7.55 25.02 19.26
C ASP A 84 -8.30 24.92 17.92
N ILE A 85 -8.35 26.01 17.14
CA ILE A 85 -8.92 26.02 15.79
C ILE A 85 -8.09 25.14 14.85
N PHE A 86 -6.77 25.19 14.98
CA PHE A 86 -5.86 24.37 14.18
C PHE A 86 -6.11 22.88 14.43
N GLU A 87 -6.12 22.45 15.69
CA GLU A 87 -6.36 21.06 16.10
C GLU A 87 -7.77 20.58 15.71
N ALA A 88 -8.77 21.47 15.71
CA ALA A 88 -10.12 21.13 15.26
C ALA A 88 -10.27 21.04 13.73
N THR A 89 -9.34 21.63 12.97
CA THR A 89 -9.46 21.78 11.49
C THR A 89 -8.46 20.92 10.72
N TYR A 90 -7.33 20.58 11.32
CA TYR A 90 -6.21 19.90 10.67
C TYR A 90 -5.82 18.63 11.41
N ASP A 91 -5.82 17.52 10.69
CA ASP A 91 -5.18 16.29 11.14
C ASP A 91 -3.69 16.26 10.75
N PRO A 92 -2.82 15.59 11.54
CA PRO A 92 -1.44 15.37 11.15
C PRO A 92 -1.37 14.72 9.77
N ALA A 93 -0.77 15.42 8.80
CA ALA A 93 -0.49 14.82 7.52
C ALA A 93 0.51 13.68 7.72
N PRO A 94 0.33 12.52 7.06
CA PRO A 94 1.34 11.47 7.11
C PRO A 94 2.66 12.06 6.61
N THR A 95 3.65 12.14 7.51
CA THR A 95 5.04 12.44 7.15
C THR A 95 5.40 11.59 5.94
N ALA A 96 5.97 12.22 4.91
CA ALA A 96 6.29 11.64 3.61
C ALA A 96 6.41 10.10 3.68
N LEU A 97 5.50 9.44 2.95
CA LEU A 97 5.15 8.03 3.08
C LEU A 97 6.38 7.10 3.28
N PRO A 98 6.20 5.98 4.00
CA PRO A 98 5.15 5.05 3.67
C PRO A 98 3.86 5.41 4.39
N VAL A 99 2.75 5.21 3.68
CA VAL A 99 1.45 4.99 4.26
C VAL A 99 1.71 4.02 5.40
N VAL A 100 1.50 4.42 6.65
CA VAL A 100 1.24 3.43 7.68
C VAL A 100 -0.18 2.97 7.37
N ASP A 101 -0.29 2.12 6.34
CA ASP A 101 -1.13 0.95 6.44
C ASP A 101 -0.77 0.39 7.82
N PRO A 102 -1.70 0.29 8.78
CA PRO A 102 -1.38 0.11 10.20
C PRO A 102 -0.80 -1.28 10.53
N GLY A 103 0.06 -1.77 9.66
CA GLY A 103 0.28 -3.14 9.29
C GLY A 103 -0.98 -3.73 8.64
N PRO A 104 -0.81 -4.76 7.79
CA PRO A 104 -1.89 -5.74 7.61
C PRO A 104 -2.47 -6.15 8.97
N ASP A 105 -1.68 -6.16 10.04
CA ASP A 105 -2.10 -6.50 11.40
C ASP A 105 -3.21 -5.62 12.00
N SER A 106 -3.18 -4.29 11.87
CA SER A 106 -4.23 -3.45 12.47
C SER A 106 -5.49 -3.41 11.60
N LEU A 107 -5.33 -3.43 10.27
CA LEU A 107 -6.46 -3.56 9.37
C LEU A 107 -7.12 -4.94 9.54
N GLU A 108 -6.33 -6.00 9.66
CA GLU A 108 -6.80 -7.36 9.92
C GLU A 108 -7.49 -7.47 11.28
N ARG A 109 -6.98 -6.81 12.33
CA ARG A 109 -7.69 -6.72 13.62
C ARG A 109 -9.06 -6.05 13.48
N GLU A 110 -9.14 -4.97 12.72
CA GLU A 110 -10.41 -4.27 12.48
C GLU A 110 -11.38 -5.12 11.65
N ILE A 111 -10.88 -5.77 10.60
CA ILE A 111 -11.67 -6.70 9.79
C ILE A 111 -12.16 -7.85 10.67
N GLN A 112 -11.29 -8.46 11.48
CA GLN A 112 -11.66 -9.57 12.37
C GLN A 112 -12.71 -9.14 13.41
N ALA A 113 -12.64 -7.89 13.90
CA ALA A 113 -13.63 -7.34 14.82
C ALA A 113 -14.99 -7.06 14.16
N LYS A 114 -15.03 -6.78 12.85
CA LYS A 114 -16.26 -6.42 12.12
C LYS A 114 -16.85 -7.55 11.28
N ALA A 115 -16.06 -8.54 10.91
CA ALA A 115 -16.41 -9.65 10.03
C ALA A 115 -16.34 -11.00 10.76
N ASP A 116 -16.90 -11.06 11.98
CA ASP A 116 -16.90 -12.22 12.87
C ASP A 116 -18.07 -13.20 12.64
N LYS A 117 -19.01 -12.86 11.75
CA LYS A 117 -20.29 -13.57 11.61
C LYS A 117 -20.31 -14.74 10.63
N GLY A 118 -19.29 -14.89 9.77
CA GLY A 118 -19.31 -15.87 8.68
C GLY A 118 -17.94 -16.50 8.40
N PRO A 119 -17.91 -17.65 7.68
CA PRO A 119 -16.66 -18.31 7.33
C PRO A 119 -15.78 -17.41 6.46
N ARG A 120 -14.49 -17.31 6.79
CA ARG A 120 -13.50 -16.50 6.08
C ARG A 120 -12.16 -17.22 6.00
N VAL A 121 -11.39 -16.88 4.98
CA VAL A 121 -9.98 -17.24 4.90
C VAL A 121 -9.23 -16.44 5.97
N MET A 122 -8.41 -17.12 6.75
CA MET A 122 -7.59 -16.49 7.80
C MET A 122 -6.16 -16.25 7.27
N PRO A 123 -5.43 -15.24 7.78
CA PRO A 123 -4.04 -15.00 7.39
C PRO A 123 -3.16 -16.24 7.57
N ALA A 124 -3.38 -17.00 8.64
CA ALA A 124 -2.67 -18.26 8.89
C ALA A 124 -2.94 -19.31 7.80
N ALA A 125 -4.15 -19.35 7.23
CA ALA A 125 -4.49 -20.26 6.13
C ALA A 125 -3.79 -19.84 4.83
N LEU A 126 -3.68 -18.53 4.58
CA LEU A 126 -2.91 -18.01 3.45
C LEU A 126 -1.43 -18.40 3.58
N GLN A 127 -0.82 -18.16 4.74
CA GLN A 127 0.59 -18.51 4.96
C GLN A 127 0.81 -20.02 4.85
N ALA A 128 -0.14 -20.82 5.34
CA ALA A 128 -0.08 -22.26 5.22
C ALA A 128 -0.16 -22.74 3.76
N GLU A 129 -0.87 -22.03 2.87
CA GLU A 129 -1.01 -22.37 1.45
C GLU A 129 0.30 -22.21 0.66
N ILE A 130 1.19 -21.30 1.08
CA ILE A 130 2.47 -21.05 0.42
C ILE A 130 3.46 -22.17 0.79
N VAL A 131 4.01 -22.86 -0.22
CA VAL A 131 4.99 -23.95 -0.01
C VAL A 131 6.43 -23.52 -0.32
N SER A 132 6.64 -22.54 -1.19
CA SER A 132 7.97 -21.96 -1.43
C SER A 132 7.89 -20.51 -1.92
N GLU A 133 9.01 -19.81 -1.75
CA GLU A 133 9.20 -18.41 -2.13
C GLU A 133 10.51 -18.25 -2.91
N HIS A 134 10.48 -17.45 -3.98
CA HIS A 134 11.62 -17.20 -4.84
C HIS A 134 11.70 -15.71 -5.16
N TYR A 135 12.87 -15.11 -4.90
CA TYR A 135 13.11 -13.68 -5.09
C TYR A 135 14.21 -13.46 -6.13
N PHE A 136 13.99 -12.49 -7.02
CA PHE A 136 14.99 -12.04 -7.98
C PHE A 136 14.62 -10.66 -8.52
N THR A 137 15.63 -9.94 -9.03
CA THR A 137 15.42 -8.70 -9.77
C THR A 137 15.22 -8.99 -11.25
N ALA A 138 14.56 -8.09 -11.99
CA ALA A 138 14.44 -8.22 -13.44
C ALA A 138 15.80 -8.35 -14.13
N LYS A 139 16.82 -7.67 -13.60
CA LYS A 139 18.21 -7.80 -14.06
C LYS A 139 18.73 -9.23 -13.93
N GLN A 140 18.53 -9.87 -12.78
CA GLN A 140 18.92 -11.28 -12.58
C GLN A 140 18.14 -12.21 -13.50
N GLY A 141 16.86 -11.94 -13.74
CA GLY A 141 16.05 -12.68 -14.73
C GLY A 141 16.65 -12.58 -16.14
N CYS A 142 17.03 -11.38 -16.58
CA CYS A 142 17.69 -11.19 -17.88
C CYS A 142 19.05 -11.88 -17.97
N ILE A 143 19.86 -11.82 -16.91
CA ILE A 143 21.14 -12.52 -16.85
C ILE A 143 20.91 -14.03 -17.00
N GLY A 144 19.95 -14.59 -16.26
CA GLY A 144 19.61 -16.02 -16.35
C GLY A 144 19.10 -16.44 -17.73
N ALA A 145 18.34 -15.58 -18.42
CA ALA A 145 17.82 -15.85 -19.75
C ALA A 145 18.90 -15.76 -20.86
N LEU A 146 19.85 -14.84 -20.72
CA LEU A 146 20.87 -14.57 -21.74
C LEU A 146 22.17 -15.36 -21.56
N GLY A 147 22.45 -15.85 -20.34
CA GLY A 147 23.68 -16.61 -20.05
C GLY A 147 24.94 -15.86 -20.47
N ASP A 148 25.87 -16.56 -21.13
CA ASP A 148 27.16 -16.01 -21.59
C ASP A 148 27.01 -14.83 -22.57
N ALA A 149 25.85 -14.72 -23.26
CA ALA A 149 25.59 -13.60 -24.16
C ALA A 149 25.41 -12.27 -23.41
N TYR A 150 25.12 -12.30 -22.10
CA TYR A 150 24.98 -11.09 -21.28
C TYR A 150 26.30 -10.33 -21.14
N GLU A 151 27.45 -11.01 -21.02
CA GLU A 151 28.75 -10.30 -20.90
C GLU A 151 29.09 -9.50 -22.17
N LEU A 152 28.59 -9.95 -23.33
CA LEU A 152 28.77 -9.29 -24.62
C LEU A 152 27.89 -8.04 -24.78
N LEU A 153 26.69 -8.04 -24.16
CA LEU A 153 25.64 -7.01 -24.33
C LEU A 153 25.44 -6.13 -23.08
N GLY A 154 25.97 -6.52 -21.92
CA GLY A 154 25.56 -6.05 -20.60
C GLY A 154 26.30 -4.82 -20.06
N LYS A 155 27.39 -4.36 -20.71
CA LYS A 155 28.14 -3.17 -20.26
C LYS A 155 27.45 -1.83 -20.54
N THR A 156 26.42 -1.80 -21.38
CA THR A 156 25.65 -0.59 -21.74
C THR A 156 24.38 -0.40 -20.89
N LEU A 157 24.17 -1.23 -19.88
CA LEU A 157 22.91 -1.35 -19.14
C LEU A 157 23.15 -1.15 -17.62
N ASP A 158 23.43 0.10 -17.22
CA ASP A 158 23.12 0.61 -15.86
C ASP A 158 21.59 0.69 -15.70
N ASN A 159 20.96 -0.47 -15.79
CA ASN A 159 19.59 -0.59 -16.27
C ASN A 159 18.60 -0.56 -15.09
N PRO A 160 17.51 0.24 -15.19
CA PRO A 160 16.36 0.22 -14.28
C PRO A 160 15.82 -1.17 -13.90
N LEU A 161 16.12 -2.22 -14.68
CA LEU A 161 15.85 -3.62 -14.33
C LEU A 161 16.41 -4.07 -12.98
N GLY A 162 17.46 -3.42 -12.46
CA GLY A 162 17.99 -3.70 -11.11
C GLY A 162 17.06 -3.20 -9.98
N LEU A 163 16.13 -2.30 -10.29
CA LEU A 163 15.21 -1.67 -9.34
C LEU A 163 13.86 -2.37 -9.22
N LEU A 164 13.62 -3.36 -10.09
CA LEU A 164 12.39 -4.13 -10.14
C LEU A 164 12.61 -5.50 -9.49
N THR A 165 12.02 -5.71 -8.32
CA THR A 165 12.08 -6.96 -7.55
C THR A 165 10.82 -7.79 -7.79
N PHE A 166 10.99 -9.08 -8.03
CA PHE A 166 9.94 -10.08 -8.14
C PHE A 166 9.95 -10.99 -6.92
N CYS A 167 8.75 -11.37 -6.48
CA CYS A 167 8.49 -12.47 -5.57
C CYS A 167 7.61 -13.48 -6.30
N VAL A 168 8.04 -14.73 -6.39
CA VAL A 168 7.23 -15.82 -6.95
C VAL A 168 6.97 -16.84 -5.83
N LEU A 169 5.69 -17.08 -5.56
CA LEU A 169 5.21 -18.01 -4.56
C LEU A 169 4.65 -19.25 -5.25
N ILE A 170 5.00 -20.43 -4.76
CA ILE A 170 4.38 -21.69 -5.17
C ILE A 170 3.35 -22.07 -4.10
N LEU A 171 2.12 -22.39 -4.52
CA LEU A 171 1.04 -22.83 -3.64
C LEU A 171 0.99 -24.36 -3.55
N ARG A 172 0.32 -24.90 -2.53
CA ARG A 172 0.19 -26.36 -2.30
C ARG A 172 -0.32 -27.15 -3.50
N ASN A 173 -1.17 -26.56 -4.32
CA ASN A 173 -1.72 -27.18 -5.52
C ASN A 173 -0.82 -27.03 -6.76
N GLY A 174 0.41 -26.52 -6.61
CA GLY A 174 1.35 -26.29 -7.69
C GLY A 174 1.11 -25.00 -8.50
N PHE A 175 0.06 -24.23 -8.17
CA PHE A 175 -0.17 -22.94 -8.82
C PHE A 175 0.87 -21.91 -8.38
N THR A 176 1.33 -21.09 -9.30
CA THR A 176 2.30 -20.03 -9.03
C THR A 176 1.64 -18.67 -9.01
N VAL A 177 1.99 -17.86 -8.02
CA VAL A 177 1.54 -16.47 -7.87
C VAL A 177 2.77 -15.58 -7.83
N HIS A 178 2.68 -14.39 -8.40
CA HIS A 178 3.78 -13.45 -8.40
C HIS A 178 3.35 -12.09 -7.88
N GLY A 179 4.32 -11.36 -7.33
CA GLY A 179 4.17 -9.97 -6.94
C GLY A 179 5.44 -9.21 -7.27
N VAL A 180 5.31 -7.90 -7.47
CA VAL A 180 6.40 -7.03 -7.92
C VAL A 180 6.54 -5.80 -7.04
N SER A 181 7.77 -5.33 -6.89
CA SER A 181 8.10 -4.05 -6.27
C SER A 181 9.05 -3.28 -7.18
N ALA A 182 8.64 -2.10 -7.62
CA ALA A 182 9.39 -1.24 -8.52
C ALA A 182 9.88 0.01 -7.77
N CYS A 183 11.19 0.16 -7.60
CA CYS A 183 11.77 1.35 -7.00
C CYS A 183 11.98 2.44 -8.06
N ALA A 184 11.56 3.68 -7.75
CA ALA A 184 11.63 4.80 -8.69
C ALA A 184 13.04 5.38 -8.87
N SER A 185 13.93 5.20 -7.89
CA SER A 185 15.29 5.74 -7.95
C SER A 185 16.30 4.75 -7.38
N PRO A 186 17.47 4.57 -8.03
CA PRO A 186 18.54 3.71 -7.51
C PRO A 186 19.03 4.06 -6.11
N GLU A 187 19.07 5.35 -5.78
CA GLU A 187 19.52 5.86 -4.49
C GLU A 187 18.61 5.41 -3.34
N ASN A 188 17.33 5.21 -3.63
CA ASN A 188 16.32 4.77 -2.68
C ASN A 188 16.08 3.25 -2.71
N TYR A 189 16.82 2.51 -3.55
CA TYR A 189 16.66 1.07 -3.65
C TYR A 189 17.12 0.38 -2.35
N ASN A 190 16.22 -0.40 -1.77
CA ASN A 190 16.50 -1.27 -0.65
C ASN A 190 15.94 -2.67 -0.95
N LYS A 191 16.83 -3.67 -0.99
CA LYS A 191 16.50 -5.05 -1.32
C LYS A 191 15.45 -5.63 -0.38
N GLU A 192 15.64 -5.48 0.93
CA GLU A 192 14.77 -6.08 1.96
C GLU A 192 13.36 -5.47 1.88
N ILE A 193 13.26 -4.15 1.70
CA ILE A 193 11.98 -3.46 1.50
C ILE A 193 11.34 -3.91 0.18
N GLY A 194 12.13 -4.04 -0.89
CA GLY A 194 11.66 -4.51 -2.19
C GLY A 194 11.08 -5.92 -2.14
N GLU A 195 11.78 -6.86 -1.51
CA GLU A 195 11.36 -8.25 -1.33
C GLU A 195 10.10 -8.35 -0.47
N ARG A 196 10.01 -7.57 0.63
CA ARG A 196 8.82 -7.51 1.47
C ARG A 196 7.59 -7.01 0.69
N ILE A 197 7.70 -5.89 -0.02
CA ILE A 197 6.58 -5.34 -0.81
C ILE A 197 6.19 -6.31 -1.94
N ALA A 198 7.17 -6.91 -2.62
CA ALA A 198 6.89 -7.88 -3.67
C ALA A 198 6.14 -9.10 -3.13
N ARG A 199 6.49 -9.57 -1.92
CA ARG A 199 5.76 -10.64 -1.23
C ARG A 199 4.34 -10.22 -0.88
N GLU A 200 4.16 -9.07 -0.23
CA GLU A 200 2.84 -8.55 0.14
C GLU A 200 1.93 -8.42 -1.09
N ASN A 201 2.48 -7.98 -2.23
CA ASN A 201 1.75 -7.92 -3.49
C ASN A 201 1.38 -9.33 -4.03
N ALA A 202 2.26 -10.33 -3.89
CA ALA A 202 1.93 -11.70 -4.26
C ALA A 202 0.83 -12.28 -3.34
N GLU A 203 0.88 -12.00 -2.04
CA GLU A 203 -0.15 -12.43 -1.09
C GLU A 203 -1.52 -11.79 -1.38
N ARG A 204 -1.56 -10.53 -1.84
CA ARG A 204 -2.80 -9.85 -2.30
C ARG A 204 -3.51 -10.62 -3.41
N GLU A 205 -2.76 -11.24 -4.32
CA GLU A 205 -3.32 -12.08 -5.39
C GLU A 205 -3.82 -13.45 -4.87
N ILE A 206 -3.28 -13.96 -3.76
CA ILE A 206 -3.71 -15.24 -3.17
C ILE A 206 -5.08 -15.10 -2.47
N TRP A 207 -5.36 -13.96 -1.84
CA TRP A 207 -6.63 -13.71 -1.13
C TRP A 207 -7.89 -14.00 -1.96
N PRO A 208 -8.07 -13.45 -3.18
CA PRO A 208 -9.24 -13.76 -4.00
C PRO A 208 -9.29 -15.25 -4.43
N LEU A 209 -8.13 -15.90 -4.63
CA LEU A 209 -8.08 -17.33 -4.98
C LEU A 209 -8.58 -18.21 -3.82
N LEU A 210 -8.12 -17.94 -2.60
CA LEU A 210 -8.58 -18.67 -1.42
C LEU A 210 -10.03 -18.33 -1.08
N GLY A 211 -10.45 -17.08 -1.27
CA GLY A 211 -11.83 -16.67 -1.10
C GLY A 211 -12.78 -17.40 -2.06
N PHE A 212 -12.37 -17.54 -3.31
CA PHE A 212 -13.09 -18.32 -4.32
C PHE A 212 -13.17 -19.81 -3.92
N ARG A 213 -12.04 -20.44 -3.56
CA ARG A 213 -12.03 -21.84 -3.10
C ARG A 213 -12.93 -22.06 -1.88
N LEU A 214 -12.89 -21.16 -0.90
CA LEU A 214 -13.77 -21.22 0.25
C LEU A 214 -15.24 -21.14 -0.18
N ARG A 215 -15.57 -20.27 -1.14
CA ARG A 215 -16.94 -20.16 -1.65
C ARG A 215 -17.39 -21.43 -2.36
N ASP A 216 -16.53 -22.06 -3.15
CA ASP A 216 -16.80 -23.35 -3.79
C ASP A 216 -17.09 -24.44 -2.76
N GLU A 217 -16.28 -24.52 -1.70
CA GLU A 217 -16.48 -25.47 -0.61
C GLU A 217 -17.80 -25.23 0.13
N LEU A 218 -18.15 -23.97 0.41
CA LEU A 218 -19.42 -23.62 1.06
C LEU A 218 -20.64 -23.84 0.16
N ALA A 219 -20.47 -23.76 -1.17
CA ALA A 219 -21.53 -24.02 -2.14
C ALA A 219 -21.64 -25.51 -2.50
N ARG A 220 -20.66 -26.34 -2.12
CA ARG A 220 -20.66 -27.77 -2.44
C ARG A 220 -21.87 -28.44 -1.79
N PRO A 221 -22.73 -29.12 -2.59
CA PRO A 221 -23.87 -29.85 -2.03
C PRO A 221 -23.38 -31.02 -1.17
N VAL A 222 -24.05 -31.25 -0.06
CA VAL A 222 -23.79 -32.42 0.79
C VAL A 222 -24.36 -33.65 0.09
N LEU A 223 -23.49 -34.56 -0.32
CA LEU A 223 -23.90 -35.84 -0.89
C LEU A 223 -24.61 -36.67 0.18
N THR A 224 -25.84 -37.07 -0.11
CA THR A 224 -26.60 -38.02 0.69
C THR A 224 -26.27 -39.46 0.29
N ASP A 225 -26.60 -40.42 1.14
CA ASP A 225 -26.48 -41.85 0.80
C ASP A 225 -27.31 -42.22 -0.44
N ALA A 226 -28.42 -41.51 -0.67
CA ALA A 226 -29.25 -41.68 -1.86
C ALA A 226 -28.56 -41.17 -3.13
N ASP A 227 -27.78 -40.08 -3.04
CA ASP A 227 -26.98 -39.56 -4.16
C ASP A 227 -25.86 -40.51 -4.54
N ALA A 228 -25.15 -41.03 -3.53
CA ALA A 228 -24.11 -42.03 -3.73
C ALA A 228 -24.68 -43.32 -4.35
N ALA A 229 -25.86 -43.76 -3.91
CA ALA A 229 -26.54 -44.91 -4.49
C ALA A 229 -26.98 -44.64 -5.94
N ALA A 230 -27.46 -43.44 -6.25
CA ALA A 230 -27.86 -43.04 -7.60
C ALA A 230 -26.65 -42.99 -8.56
N ASP A 231 -25.53 -42.42 -8.14
CA ASP A 231 -24.28 -42.40 -8.92
C ASP A 231 -23.77 -43.82 -9.22
N LEU A 232 -23.75 -44.69 -8.21
CA LEU A 232 -23.36 -46.10 -8.38
C LEU A 232 -24.31 -46.87 -9.29
N ALA A 233 -25.60 -46.55 -9.27
CA ALA A 233 -26.63 -47.14 -10.12
C ALA A 233 -26.68 -46.53 -11.53
N GLY A 234 -25.95 -45.44 -11.78
CA GLY A 234 -26.02 -44.68 -13.04
C GLY A 234 -27.37 -44.01 -13.28
N THR A 235 -28.12 -43.72 -12.21
CA THR A 235 -29.44 -43.07 -12.25
C THR A 235 -29.35 -41.61 -11.81
N PRO A 236 -30.24 -40.71 -12.26
CA PRO A 236 -30.25 -39.31 -11.82
C PRO A 236 -30.41 -39.19 -10.30
N ARG A 237 -29.70 -38.23 -9.68
CA ARG A 237 -29.79 -37.96 -8.24
C ARG A 237 -31.19 -37.44 -7.86
N PRO A 238 -31.72 -37.77 -6.67
CA PRO A 238 -33.11 -37.50 -6.32
C PRO A 238 -33.49 -36.02 -6.18
N ASP A 239 -32.52 -35.16 -5.83
CA ASP A 239 -32.68 -33.73 -5.57
C ASP A 239 -32.20 -32.84 -6.73
N HIS A 240 -31.57 -33.42 -7.75
CA HIS A 240 -31.12 -32.75 -8.98
C HIS A 240 -31.66 -33.47 -10.23
N PRO A 241 -32.94 -33.23 -10.61
CA PRO A 241 -33.56 -33.88 -11.77
C PRO A 241 -32.99 -33.39 -13.13
N THR A 242 -32.25 -32.28 -13.15
CA THR A 242 -31.53 -31.78 -14.33
C THR A 242 -30.06 -31.53 -13.98
N ALA A 243 -29.19 -32.31 -14.61
CA ALA A 243 -27.73 -32.29 -14.45
C ALA A 243 -27.07 -31.07 -15.13
N GLU A 244 -27.58 -29.85 -14.94
CA GLU A 244 -27.05 -28.65 -15.65
C GLU A 244 -25.86 -27.98 -14.92
N ALA A 245 -25.72 -28.13 -13.59
CA ALA A 245 -24.63 -27.49 -12.84
C ALA A 245 -23.29 -28.24 -12.91
N ALA A 246 -23.32 -29.57 -13.07
CA ALA A 246 -22.12 -30.38 -13.28
C ALA A 246 -21.52 -30.19 -14.70
N ASP A 247 -22.30 -29.60 -15.60
CA ASP A 247 -22.00 -29.53 -17.04
C ASP A 247 -21.03 -28.39 -17.39
N PHE A 248 -20.92 -27.34 -16.56
CA PHE A 248 -20.05 -26.20 -16.88
C PHE A 248 -18.55 -26.55 -16.80
N LEU A 249 -18.07 -27.14 -15.70
CA LEU A 249 -16.65 -27.52 -15.60
C LEU A 249 -16.30 -28.73 -16.47
N ALA A 250 -17.26 -29.61 -16.75
CA ALA A 250 -17.10 -30.73 -17.68
C ALA A 250 -17.06 -30.27 -19.15
N SER A 251 -17.78 -29.19 -19.50
CA SER A 251 -17.75 -28.57 -20.84
C SER A 251 -16.57 -27.62 -21.04
N VAL A 252 -15.99 -27.09 -19.96
CA VAL A 252 -14.68 -26.45 -19.99
C VAL A 252 -13.63 -27.54 -20.24
N LYS A 253 -13.26 -27.74 -21.51
CA LYS A 253 -12.08 -28.52 -21.86
C LYS A 253 -10.85 -27.83 -21.26
N ALA A 254 -10.46 -28.25 -20.06
CA ALA A 254 -9.11 -27.99 -19.59
C ALA A 254 -8.14 -28.58 -20.62
N CYS A 255 -7.11 -27.81 -21.00
CA CYS A 255 -6.06 -28.35 -21.84
C CYS A 255 -5.54 -29.61 -21.16
N ASN A 256 -5.59 -30.74 -21.85
CA ASN A 256 -5.19 -32.02 -21.27
C ASN A 256 -3.74 -31.88 -20.80
N LEU A 257 -3.52 -31.96 -19.48
CA LEU A 257 -2.18 -31.92 -18.88
C LEU A 257 -1.29 -33.07 -19.38
N ALA A 258 -1.86 -34.04 -20.11
CA ALA A 258 -1.15 -35.15 -20.77
C ALA A 258 -0.47 -34.78 -22.10
N GLY A 259 -0.54 -33.53 -22.59
CA GLY A 259 0.40 -33.04 -23.60
C GLY A 259 0.09 -33.30 -25.08
N GLU A 260 -1.15 -33.58 -25.47
CA GLU A 260 -1.51 -33.68 -26.90
C GLU A 260 -1.96 -32.31 -27.47
N GLY A 261 -0.98 -31.49 -27.87
CA GLY A 261 -1.16 -30.32 -28.73
C GLY A 261 -1.07 -28.94 -28.05
N PRO A 262 -0.59 -27.90 -28.77
CA PRO A 262 -0.43 -26.56 -28.20
C PRO A 262 -1.79 -25.87 -28.01
N CYS A 263 -2.11 -25.51 -26.76
CA CYS A 263 -3.23 -24.63 -26.43
C CYS A 263 -2.77 -23.16 -26.55
N GLU A 264 -3.50 -22.33 -27.31
CA GLU A 264 -3.20 -20.89 -27.43
C GLU A 264 -3.26 -20.14 -26.10
N ALA A 265 -3.97 -20.66 -25.09
CA ALA A 265 -4.04 -20.08 -23.75
C ALA A 265 -2.92 -20.55 -22.81
N CYS A 266 -2.11 -21.53 -23.22
CA CYS A 266 -0.98 -22.07 -22.45
C CYS A 266 0.40 -21.70 -23.05
N GLN A 267 0.42 -20.78 -24.03
CA GLN A 267 1.63 -20.18 -24.61
C GLN A 267 1.88 -18.80 -24.02
#